data_AF-A0A1V5THI2-F1
#
_entry.id   AF-A0A1V5THI2-F1
#
_cell.length_a   1.000
_cell.length_b   1.000
_cell.length_c   1.000
_cell.angle_alpha   90.00
_cell.angle_beta   90.00
_cell.angle_gamma   90.00
#
_symmetry.space_group_name_H-M   'P 1'
#
loop_
_entity.id
_entity.type
_entity.pdbx_description
1 polymer ?
#
loop_
_entity_poly.entity_id
_entity_poly.type
_entity_poly.pdbx_seq_one_letter_code
_entity_poly.pdbx_strand_id
1 'polypeptide(L)'
;MADVEVIYAKSFYAGSAHASGKLSGEIIAMLSGPTPGEVEAGLNAAIHYIKNDAIWYSANEDNTITFFPHLISRTGTYLSKVAGINPGDSLAYLIAPPLEANYALDLALKRANVEIKAWFAPPSETNYSGGLLTGTQAACKAACDAFQEAVLEVADYPIRYKLHVK
;
A
#
# COMPACT_ATOMS: atom_id res chain seq x y z
N MET A 1 -7.02 8.24 -20.97
CA MET A 1 -7.49 7.46 -19.82
C MET A 1 -8.44 6.43 -20.40
N ALA A 2 -8.23 5.14 -20.13
CA ALA A 2 -9.14 4.11 -20.63
C ALA A 2 -10.46 4.15 -19.86
N ASP A 3 -11.56 3.86 -20.53
CA ASP A 3 -12.91 3.76 -19.95
C ASP A 3 -13.11 2.37 -19.32
N VAL A 4 -12.54 2.20 -18.13
CA VAL A 4 -12.57 0.93 -17.39
C VAL A 4 -12.86 1.13 -15.90
N GLU A 5 -13.49 0.13 -15.29
CA GLU A 5 -13.71 0.03 -13.84
C GLU A 5 -13.06 -1.24 -13.27
N VAL A 6 -12.47 -1.13 -12.08
CA VAL A 6 -12.05 -2.30 -11.29
C VAL A 6 -13.29 -2.91 -10.65
N ILE A 7 -13.72 -4.07 -11.14
CA ILE A 7 -14.92 -4.76 -10.65
C ILE A 7 -14.59 -5.82 -9.59
N TYR A 8 -13.34 -6.25 -9.51
CA TYR A 8 -12.87 -7.22 -8.53
C TYR A 8 -11.37 -7.01 -8.28
N ALA A 9 -10.95 -7.05 -7.02
CA ALA A 9 -9.55 -7.06 -6.62
C ALA A 9 -9.42 -7.74 -5.26
N LYS A 10 -8.68 -8.85 -5.20
CA LYS A 10 -8.53 -9.67 -4.00
C LYS A 10 -7.12 -10.22 -3.90
N SER A 11 -6.52 -10.08 -2.73
CA SER A 11 -5.25 -10.69 -2.38
C SER A 11 -5.43 -12.16 -1.98
N PHE A 12 -4.34 -12.93 -2.04
CA PHE A 12 -4.32 -14.35 -1.69
C PHE A 12 -3.63 -14.60 -0.35
N TYR A 13 -4.12 -15.62 0.36
CA TYR A 13 -3.62 -15.98 1.67
C TYR A 13 -2.14 -16.37 1.63
N ALA A 14 -1.38 -15.84 2.58
CA ALA A 14 0.06 -16.04 2.77
C ALA A 14 0.99 -15.47 1.67
N GLY A 15 0.46 -14.75 0.69
CA GLY A 15 1.29 -14.04 -0.30
C GLY A 15 2.03 -14.95 -1.30
N SER A 16 2.84 -14.34 -2.15
CA SER A 16 3.40 -14.98 -3.35
C SER A 16 4.44 -16.05 -3.07
N ALA A 17 5.09 -16.00 -1.90
CA ALA A 17 6.00 -17.05 -1.43
C ALA A 17 5.27 -18.39 -1.15
N HIS A 18 3.94 -18.37 -1.05
CA HIS A 18 3.10 -19.54 -0.75
C HIS A 18 2.02 -19.78 -1.82
N ALA A 19 2.27 -19.35 -3.06
CA ALA A 19 1.35 -19.50 -4.18
C ALA A 19 1.03 -20.98 -4.52
N SER A 20 -0.24 -21.28 -4.81
CA SER A 20 -0.70 -22.63 -5.19
C SER A 20 -0.27 -23.08 -6.59
N GLY A 21 0.20 -22.16 -7.44
CA GLY A 21 0.59 -22.45 -8.80
C GLY A 21 1.42 -21.34 -9.44
N LYS A 22 2.08 -21.66 -10.55
CA LYS A 22 3.06 -20.79 -11.24
C LYS A 22 2.56 -19.38 -11.56
N LEU A 23 1.25 -19.25 -11.84
CA LEU A 23 0.63 -17.99 -12.27
C LEU A 23 -0.28 -17.38 -11.19
N SER A 24 -0.37 -17.99 -10.00
CA SER A 24 -1.26 -17.50 -8.96
C SER A 24 -0.76 -16.17 -8.40
N GLY A 25 0.53 -16.04 -8.11
CA GLY A 25 1.05 -14.84 -7.43
C GLY A 25 0.34 -14.62 -6.09
N GLU A 26 -0.04 -13.37 -5.79
CA GLU A 26 -0.67 -12.98 -4.53
C GLU A 26 -1.89 -12.04 -4.65
N ILE A 27 -2.33 -11.76 -5.89
CA ILE A 27 -3.48 -10.91 -6.16
C ILE A 27 -4.11 -11.27 -7.50
N ILE A 28 -5.44 -11.17 -7.58
CA ILE A 28 -6.17 -11.09 -8.84
C ILE A 28 -6.99 -9.80 -8.88
N ALA A 29 -6.94 -9.10 -10.02
CA ALA A 29 -7.75 -7.93 -10.30
C ALA A 29 -8.42 -8.07 -11.67
N MET A 30 -9.67 -7.59 -11.78
CA MET A 30 -10.47 -7.65 -13.00
C MET A 30 -10.93 -6.25 -13.38
N LEU A 31 -10.66 -5.88 -14.63
CA LEU A 31 -11.14 -4.65 -15.25
C LEU A 31 -12.32 -4.96 -16.17
N SER A 32 -13.36 -4.12 -16.10
CA SER A 32 -14.49 -4.14 -17.03
C SER A 32 -14.51 -2.84 -17.83
N GLY A 33 -14.88 -2.91 -19.11
CA GLY A 33 -14.98 -1.76 -20.00
C GLY A 33 -15.98 -2.04 -21.14
N PRO A 34 -16.40 -1.00 -21.88
CA PRO A 34 -17.46 -1.12 -22.89
C PRO A 34 -17.01 -1.87 -24.15
N THR A 35 -15.70 -1.93 -24.41
CA THR A 35 -15.12 -2.62 -25.57
C THR A 35 -13.82 -3.35 -25.18
N PRO A 36 -13.42 -4.39 -25.94
CA PRO A 36 -12.12 -5.03 -25.72
C PRO A 36 -10.94 -4.07 -25.80
N GLY A 37 -11.00 -3.06 -26.68
CA GLY A 37 -9.93 -2.06 -26.83
C GLY A 37 -9.73 -1.19 -25.58
N GLU A 38 -10.82 -0.81 -24.90
CA GLU A 38 -10.73 -0.08 -23.63
C GLU A 38 -10.15 -0.94 -22.52
N VAL A 39 -10.55 -2.22 -22.45
CA VAL A 39 -10.00 -3.18 -21.49
C VAL A 39 -8.51 -3.40 -21.73
N GLU A 40 -8.08 -3.57 -22.99
CA GLU A 40 -6.67 -3.71 -23.36
C GLU A 40 -5.86 -2.46 -22.98
N ALA A 41 -6.38 -1.26 -23.27
CA ALA A 41 -5.74 -0.01 -22.88
C ALA A 41 -5.61 0.11 -21.34
N GLY A 42 -6.64 -0.29 -20.59
CA GLY A 42 -6.61 -0.33 -19.13
C GLY A 42 -5.57 -1.31 -18.57
N LEU A 43 -5.49 -2.53 -19.14
CA LEU A 43 -4.50 -3.54 -18.77
C LEU A 43 -3.07 -3.07 -19.07
N ASN A 44 -2.85 -2.45 -20.24
CA ASN A 44 -1.55 -1.91 -20.61
C ASN A 44 -1.11 -0.79 -19.65
N ALA A 45 -2.03 0.10 -19.25
CA ALA A 45 -1.75 1.13 -18.25
C ALA A 45 -1.40 0.52 -16.88
N ALA A 46 -2.14 -0.51 -16.43
CA ALA A 46 -1.86 -1.20 -15.17
C ALA A 46 -0.49 -1.91 -15.19
N ILE A 47 -0.17 -2.62 -16.27
CA ILE A 47 1.12 -3.30 -16.46
C ILE A 47 2.27 -2.29 -16.46
N HIS A 48 2.10 -1.15 -17.13
CA HIS A 48 3.09 -0.09 -17.15
C HIS A 48 3.33 0.45 -15.72
N TYR A 49 2.26 0.75 -14.98
CA TYR A 49 2.37 1.29 -13.63
C TYR A 49 3.04 0.31 -12.65
N ILE A 50 2.68 -0.97 -12.70
CA ILE A 50 3.28 -2.01 -11.83
C ILE A 50 4.79 -2.16 -12.09
N LYS A 51 5.23 -1.97 -13.33
CA LYS A 51 6.65 -2.12 -13.69
C LYS A 51 7.51 -0.90 -13.37
N ASN A 52 6.93 0.29 -13.27
CA ASN A 52 7.68 1.55 -13.23
C ASN A 52 7.44 2.38 -11.97
N ASP A 53 6.24 2.32 -11.38
CA ASP A 53 5.81 3.29 -10.36
C ASP A 53 5.46 2.64 -9.01
N ALA A 54 4.87 1.43 -9.00
CA ALA A 54 4.47 0.75 -7.77
C ALA A 54 5.64 -0.06 -7.16
N ILE A 55 6.55 0.64 -6.47
CA ILE A 55 7.79 0.06 -5.96
C ILE A 55 7.67 -0.29 -4.47
N TRP A 56 7.97 -1.55 -4.14
CA TRP A 56 8.24 -1.99 -2.78
C TRP A 56 9.70 -1.76 -2.42
N TYR A 57 9.95 -1.35 -1.17
CA TYR A 57 11.29 -1.10 -0.65
C TYR A 57 11.65 -2.14 0.40
N SER A 58 12.94 -2.46 0.48
CA SER A 58 13.48 -3.22 1.60
C SER A 58 13.83 -2.29 2.75
N ALA A 59 13.52 -2.71 3.97
CA ALA A 59 13.91 -2.03 5.20
C ALA A 59 15.22 -2.57 5.80
N ASN A 60 15.79 -3.65 5.24
CA ASN A 60 17.03 -4.27 5.73
C ASN A 60 17.86 -4.90 4.61
N GLU A 61 19.13 -5.24 4.90
CA GLU A 61 20.09 -5.70 3.89
C GLU A 61 19.72 -7.04 3.23
N ASP A 62 19.02 -7.92 3.95
CA ASP A 62 18.65 -9.26 3.47
C ASP A 62 17.25 -9.35 2.84
N ASN A 63 16.57 -8.21 2.68
CA ASN A 63 15.23 -8.10 2.07
C ASN A 63 14.15 -8.94 2.77
N THR A 64 14.26 -9.14 4.09
CA THR A 64 13.26 -9.89 4.87
C THR A 64 12.16 -9.02 5.45
N ILE A 65 12.34 -7.70 5.52
CA ILE A 65 11.32 -6.72 5.90
C ILE A 65 11.11 -5.78 4.72
N THR A 66 9.92 -5.80 4.11
CA THR A 66 9.59 -4.92 2.98
C THR A 66 8.36 -4.07 3.26
N PHE A 67 8.29 -2.91 2.62
CA PHE A 67 7.22 -1.94 2.84
C PHE A 67 6.92 -1.12 1.58
N PHE A 68 5.77 -0.47 1.59
CA PHE A 68 5.23 0.28 0.45
C PHE A 68 4.74 1.66 0.94
N PRO A 69 5.61 2.70 0.91
CA PRO A 69 5.30 4.07 1.33
C PRO A 69 4.86 4.93 0.12
N HIS A 70 3.78 4.57 -0.55
CA HIS A 70 3.49 5.07 -1.90
C HIS A 70 2.61 6.32 -1.92
N LEU A 71 3.06 7.38 -2.61
CA LEU A 71 2.25 8.57 -2.85
C LEU A 71 1.45 8.41 -4.15
N ILE A 72 0.13 8.52 -4.01
CA ILE A 72 -0.78 8.68 -5.13
C ILE A 72 -1.17 10.16 -5.18
N SER A 73 -0.51 10.91 -6.06
CA SER A 73 -0.73 12.37 -6.19
C SER A 73 -2.16 12.71 -6.60
N ARG A 74 -2.77 11.86 -7.44
CA ARG A 74 -4.13 12.02 -7.95
C ARG A 74 -4.79 10.66 -8.12
N THR A 75 -5.77 10.35 -7.29
CA THR A 75 -6.46 9.06 -7.34
C THR A 75 -7.36 8.93 -8.56
N GLY A 76 -7.49 7.69 -9.06
CA GLY A 76 -8.57 7.29 -9.95
C GLY A 76 -9.85 6.92 -9.17
N THR A 77 -10.85 6.42 -9.89
CA THR A 77 -12.16 6.07 -9.33
C THR A 77 -12.10 4.94 -8.30
N TYR A 78 -11.26 3.92 -8.53
CA TYR A 78 -11.17 2.75 -7.65
C TYR A 78 -10.71 3.10 -6.23
N LEU A 79 -9.50 3.67 -6.08
CA LEU A 79 -8.98 3.98 -4.74
C LEU A 79 -9.72 5.13 -4.06
N SER A 80 -10.28 6.08 -4.82
CA SER A 80 -11.20 7.07 -4.26
C SER A 80 -12.43 6.43 -3.63
N LYS A 81 -13.03 5.44 -4.30
CA LYS A 81 -14.17 4.67 -3.75
C LYS A 81 -13.77 3.88 -2.51
N VAL A 82 -12.61 3.20 -2.54
CA VAL A 82 -12.08 2.43 -1.38
C VAL A 82 -11.84 3.33 -0.17
N ALA A 83 -11.29 4.53 -0.38
CA ALA A 83 -10.99 5.50 0.68
C ALA A 83 -12.19 6.42 1.04
N GLY A 84 -13.30 6.37 0.30
CA GLY A 84 -14.41 7.30 0.51
C GLY A 84 -14.03 8.78 0.31
N ILE A 85 -13.20 9.07 -0.69
CA ILE A 85 -12.76 10.44 -1.06
C ILE A 85 -13.13 10.74 -2.53
N ASN A 86 -12.90 11.97 -2.99
CA ASN A 86 -13.22 12.34 -4.37
C ASN A 86 -12.16 11.80 -5.34
N PRO A 87 -12.54 11.41 -6.57
CA PRO A 87 -11.59 11.17 -7.64
C PRO A 87 -10.71 12.40 -7.88
N GLY A 88 -9.40 12.20 -7.79
CA GLY A 88 -8.41 13.25 -7.98
C GLY A 88 -7.80 13.80 -6.69
N ASP A 89 -8.33 13.44 -5.53
CA ASP A 89 -7.68 13.71 -4.24
C ASP A 89 -6.35 12.94 -4.13
N SER A 90 -5.47 13.38 -3.23
CA SER A 90 -4.21 12.69 -2.97
C SER A 90 -4.37 11.60 -1.91
N LEU A 91 -3.58 10.53 -2.02
CA LEU A 91 -3.50 9.46 -1.02
C LEU A 91 -2.04 9.10 -0.73
N ALA A 92 -1.74 8.84 0.55
CA ALA A 92 -0.62 8.03 0.96
C ALA A 92 -1.12 6.59 1.16
N TYR A 93 -0.61 5.65 0.37
CA TYR A 93 -0.88 4.22 0.50
C TYR A 93 0.31 3.59 1.21
N LEU A 94 0.12 3.25 2.49
CA LEU A 94 1.18 2.85 3.40
C LEU A 94 0.98 1.40 3.84
N ILE A 95 1.89 0.50 3.47
CA ILE A 95 1.85 -0.92 3.86
C ILE A 95 3.21 -1.35 4.41
N ALA A 96 3.22 -2.14 5.49
CA ALA A 96 4.39 -2.80 6.06
C ALA A 96 3.95 -4.05 6.84
N PRO A 97 4.87 -4.87 7.40
CA PRO A 97 4.48 -6.00 8.24
C PRO A 97 3.74 -5.53 9.51
N PRO A 98 3.08 -6.43 10.24
CA PRO A 98 2.03 -6.06 11.19
C PRO A 98 2.43 -5.04 12.27
N LEU A 99 3.61 -5.18 12.89
CA LEU A 99 4.02 -4.29 13.98
C LEU A 99 4.51 -2.95 13.43
N GLU A 100 5.37 -3.04 12.41
CA GLU A 100 5.99 -1.95 11.67
C GLU A 100 4.92 -1.00 11.15
N ALA A 101 3.90 -1.53 10.47
CA ALA A 101 2.83 -0.73 9.89
C ALA A 101 2.06 0.06 10.95
N ASN A 102 1.69 -0.57 12.07
CA ASN A 102 0.87 0.10 13.09
C ASN A 102 1.68 1.13 13.88
N TYR A 103 2.97 0.88 14.15
CA TYR A 103 3.87 1.89 14.71
C TYR A 103 4.08 3.06 13.73
N ALA A 104 4.37 2.75 12.47
CA ALA A 104 4.68 3.74 11.44
C ALA A 104 3.46 4.60 11.04
N LEU A 105 2.24 4.03 11.04
CA LEU A 105 1.01 4.79 10.80
C LEU A 105 0.77 5.85 11.88
N ASP A 106 0.99 5.53 13.15
CA ASP A 106 0.87 6.50 14.24
C ASP A 106 1.86 7.66 14.07
N LEU A 107 3.11 7.37 13.69
CA LEU A 107 4.10 8.40 13.39
C LEU A 107 3.71 9.23 12.16
N ALA A 108 3.20 8.61 11.10
CA ALA A 108 2.75 9.31 9.90
C ALA A 108 1.61 10.29 10.20
N LEU A 109 0.61 9.85 10.98
CA LEU A 109 -0.52 10.69 11.42
C LEU A 109 -0.06 11.88 12.30
N LYS A 110 0.97 11.70 13.11
CA LYS A 110 1.51 12.76 13.97
C LYS A 110 2.39 13.76 13.23
N ARG A 111 3.05 13.33 12.15
CA ARG A 111 4.04 14.14 11.41
C ARG A 111 3.47 14.82 10.17
N ALA A 112 2.28 14.45 9.74
CA ALA A 112 1.62 15.05 8.58
C ALA A 112 0.15 15.38 8.88
N ASN A 113 -0.35 16.46 8.25
CA ASN A 113 -1.76 16.81 8.34
C ASN A 113 -2.59 15.93 7.40
N VAL A 114 -2.83 14.69 7.82
CA VAL A 114 -3.54 13.66 7.05
C VAL A 114 -4.59 12.96 7.92
N GLU A 115 -5.62 12.43 7.27
CA GLU A 115 -6.68 11.64 7.89
C GLU A 115 -6.62 10.20 7.42
N ILE A 116 -6.85 9.25 8.32
CA ILE A 116 -7.04 7.85 7.92
C ILE A 116 -8.40 7.65 7.26
N LYS A 117 -8.38 7.07 6.06
CA LYS A 117 -9.58 6.79 5.26
C LYS A 117 -9.87 5.30 5.16
N ALA A 118 -8.84 4.49 5.16
CA ALA A 118 -8.96 3.04 5.34
C ALA A 118 -7.83 2.56 6.26
N TRP A 119 -8.16 1.72 7.23
CA TRP A 119 -7.20 0.99 8.03
C TRP A 119 -7.26 -0.49 7.66
N PHE A 120 -6.12 -1.05 7.28
CA PHE A 120 -5.97 -2.46 6.97
C PHE A 120 -5.45 -3.17 8.23
N ALA A 121 -6.38 -3.59 9.09
CA ALA A 121 -6.06 -4.30 10.32
C ALA A 121 -5.23 -5.57 10.03
N PRO A 122 -4.20 -5.89 10.84
CA PRO A 122 -3.43 -7.11 10.65
C PRO A 122 -4.23 -8.36 11.08
N PRO A 123 -4.09 -9.49 10.35
CA PRO A 123 -3.40 -9.64 9.08
C PRO A 123 -4.33 -9.34 7.89
N SER A 124 -3.81 -8.67 6.85
CA SER A 124 -4.34 -8.84 5.49
C SER A 124 -4.16 -10.29 5.02
N GLU A 125 -4.75 -10.68 3.89
CA GLU A 125 -4.52 -12.01 3.33
C GLU A 125 -3.01 -12.33 3.15
N THR A 126 -2.18 -11.31 2.87
CA THR A 126 -0.73 -11.48 2.69
C THR A 126 0.09 -11.38 3.99
N ASN A 127 -0.54 -11.30 5.16
CA ASN A 127 0.09 -11.07 6.47
C ASN A 127 0.75 -9.69 6.64
N TYR A 128 0.24 -8.66 5.95
CA TYR A 128 0.66 -7.27 6.12
C TYR A 128 -0.40 -6.46 6.88
N SER A 129 -0.09 -5.18 7.13
CA SER A 129 -1.02 -4.18 7.63
C SER A 129 -0.68 -2.81 7.04
N GLY A 130 -1.55 -1.82 7.25
CA GLY A 130 -1.33 -0.49 6.70
C GLY A 130 -2.59 0.36 6.65
N GLY A 131 -2.59 1.35 5.77
CA GLY A 131 -3.74 2.21 5.57
C GLY A 131 -3.64 3.12 4.36
N LEU A 132 -4.78 3.74 4.05
CA LEU A 132 -4.92 4.85 3.12
C LEU A 132 -5.11 6.12 3.92
N LEU A 133 -4.19 7.06 3.79
CA LEU A 133 -4.28 8.39 4.40
C LEU A 133 -4.51 9.44 3.32
N THR A 134 -5.35 10.44 3.58
CA THR A 134 -5.59 11.55 2.64
C THR A 134 -5.27 12.89 3.28
N GLY A 135 -4.99 13.88 2.43
CA GLY A 135 -4.67 15.26 2.78
C GLY A 135 -4.23 16.00 1.52
N THR A 136 -3.52 17.12 1.68
CA THR A 136 -2.84 17.72 0.52
C THR A 136 -1.77 16.77 -0.02
N GLN A 137 -1.40 16.89 -1.29
CA GLN A 137 -0.33 16.08 -1.87
C GLN A 137 0.97 16.16 -1.05
N ALA A 138 1.32 17.36 -0.57
CA ALA A 138 2.49 17.57 0.29
C ALA A 138 2.35 16.87 1.66
N ALA A 139 1.16 16.90 2.27
CA ALA A 139 0.91 16.18 3.52
C ALA A 139 0.97 14.67 3.32
N CYS A 140 0.40 14.14 2.23
CA CYS A 140 0.51 12.72 1.89
C CYS A 140 1.97 12.31 1.68
N LYS A 141 2.78 13.13 1.01
CA LYS A 141 4.22 12.87 0.85
C LYS A 141 4.95 12.85 2.19
N ALA A 142 4.69 13.82 3.07
CA ALA A 142 5.26 13.85 4.41
C ALA A 142 4.85 12.62 5.25
N ALA A 143 3.62 12.12 5.07
CA ALA A 143 3.16 10.89 5.69
C ALA A 143 3.92 9.65 5.17
N CYS A 144 4.17 9.56 3.85
CA CYS A 144 5.01 8.51 3.27
C CYS A 144 6.43 8.51 3.85
N ASP A 145 7.05 9.70 3.95
CA ASP A 145 8.41 9.84 4.46
C ASP A 145 8.50 9.46 5.95
N ALA A 146 7.55 9.95 6.75
CA ALA A 146 7.44 9.59 8.16
C ALA A 146 7.20 8.08 8.38
N PHE A 147 6.35 7.47 7.55
CA PHE A 147 6.09 6.04 7.59
C PHE A 147 7.36 5.24 7.26
N GLN A 148 8.07 5.63 6.20
CA GLN A 148 9.33 5.01 5.81
C GLN A 148 10.36 5.06 6.94
N GLU A 149 10.61 6.24 7.51
CA GLU A 149 11.56 6.41 8.62
C GLU A 149 11.22 5.50 9.80
N ALA A 150 9.94 5.40 10.14
CA ALA A 150 9.48 4.58 11.26
C ALA A 150 9.63 3.08 10.99
N VAL A 151 9.37 2.61 9.76
CA VAL A 151 9.60 1.20 9.39
C VAL A 151 11.08 0.85 9.48
N LEU A 152 11.95 1.72 8.96
CA LEU A 152 13.41 1.54 9.03
C LEU A 152 13.90 1.52 10.49
N GLU A 153 13.36 2.41 11.33
CA GLU A 153 13.69 2.44 12.76
C GLU A 153 13.32 1.12 13.48
N VAL A 154 12.16 0.55 13.18
CA VAL A 154 11.73 -0.73 13.76
C VAL A 154 12.59 -1.88 13.24
N ALA A 155 12.96 -1.86 11.96
CA ALA A 155 13.85 -2.87 11.38
C ALA A 155 15.25 -2.85 12.03
N ASP A 156 15.82 -1.67 12.26
CA ASP A 156 17.13 -1.52 12.91
C ASP A 156 17.10 -1.88 14.40
N TYR A 157 15.99 -1.58 15.09
CA TYR A 157 15.87 -1.74 16.54
C TYR A 157 14.54 -2.39 16.96
N PRO A 158 14.29 -3.67 16.58
CA PRO A 158 13.00 -4.31 16.81
C PRO A 158 12.67 -4.55 18.29
N ILE A 159 13.69 -4.57 19.16
CA ILE A 159 13.55 -4.69 20.61
C ILE A 159 14.32 -3.56 21.29
N ARG A 160 13.62 -2.51 21.71
CA ARG A 160 14.22 -1.35 22.40
C ARG A 160 14.13 -1.39 23.93
N TYR A 161 13.21 -2.16 24.49
CA TYR A 161 13.08 -2.23 25.94
C TYR A 161 14.02 -3.31 26.49
N LYS A 162 14.97 -2.91 27.36
CA LYS A 162 15.55 -3.86 28.32
C LYS A 162 14.44 -4.19 29.32
N LEU A 163 13.92 -5.42 29.26
CA LEU A 163 13.15 -6.00 30.36
C LEU A 163 14.02 -5.90 31.62
N HIS A 164 13.79 -4.89 32.45
CA HIS A 164 14.22 -4.94 33.84
C HIS A 164 13.27 -5.92 34.52
N VAL A 165 13.58 -7.21 34.41
CA VAL A 165 13.04 -8.21 35.32
C VAL A 165 13.59 -7.82 36.69
N LYS A 166 12.72 -7.26 37.53
CA LYS A 166 12.99 -7.16 38.97
C LYS A 166 12.91 -8.54 39.60
#